data_AF-A0A364NT91-F1
#
_entry.id   AF-A0A364NT91-F1
#
_cell.length_a   1.000
_cell.length_b   1.000
_cell.length_c   1.000
_cell.angle_alpha   90.00
_cell.angle_beta   90.00
_cell.angle_gamma   90.00
#
_symmetry.space_group_name_H-M   'P 1'
#
loop_
_entity.id
_entity.type
_entity.pdbx_description
1 polymer ?
#
loop_
_entity_poly.entity_id
_entity_poly.type
_entity_poly.pdbx_seq_one_letter_code
_entity_poly.pdbx_strand_id
1 'polypeptide(L)'
;MRQRAPWLAVGLIAAMTLSEPARAGCENLLGVESAPADKTADLSLTSCDVDTRIEDGGRTSQIRFHLRGAAGDAWKAALGPGGRLFPELLKGDLKIRPNAGGIPAAPLLSAASARGAAAHAWQWDEKSMSLGIAPSDPVSATDAMRCPSDAAGVLLLWPETIEVAPRSLIAPRLYRSKYPGNYEPVSPSCVAEWRLSDGAPAVIHPALGLSIVAANSRDGKTFSLRARLVGHPESKFTEGAVRVVNPTLHPLAGSWSETEERPCEGSAWTKPAQPIGELTFDASGAFSVTRQPFEAYRDYWGTYRYAATSSALTLSVTDGNAIPANRRLKGTARLGDSGTLELEGLLPQEANARPICAHRFTRR
;
A
#
# COMPACT_ATOMS: atom_id res chain seq x y z
N MET A 1 -62.03 31.48 -18.41
CA MET A 1 -61.65 30.04 -18.38
C MET A 1 -60.56 29.79 -19.42
N ARG A 2 -59.55 29.01 -19.03
CA ARG A 2 -58.37 28.51 -19.78
C ARG A 2 -57.14 29.43 -19.83
N GLN A 3 -56.28 29.18 -18.84
CA GLN A 3 -54.86 29.49 -18.72
C GLN A 3 -54.04 28.86 -19.86
N ARG A 4 -52.96 29.54 -20.28
CA ARG A 4 -51.75 28.91 -20.84
C ARG A 4 -50.52 29.58 -20.24
N ALA A 5 -49.69 28.78 -19.58
CA ALA A 5 -48.41 29.14 -19.00
C ALA A 5 -47.28 29.04 -20.05
N PRO A 6 -46.18 29.81 -19.93
CA PRO A 6 -44.97 29.58 -20.70
C PRO A 6 -44.08 28.52 -20.02
N TRP A 7 -43.57 27.58 -20.83
CA TRP A 7 -42.60 26.58 -20.42
C TRP A 7 -41.20 27.21 -20.31
N LEU A 8 -40.60 27.13 -19.13
CA LEU A 8 -39.17 27.33 -18.88
C LEU A 8 -38.46 25.99 -19.10
N ALA A 9 -37.62 25.91 -20.13
CA ALA A 9 -36.71 24.79 -20.33
C ALA A 9 -35.52 24.95 -19.37
N VAL A 10 -35.53 24.17 -18.28
CA VAL A 10 -34.35 23.99 -17.41
C VAL A 10 -33.50 22.88 -18.03
N GLY A 11 -32.38 23.27 -18.64
CA GLY A 11 -31.34 22.34 -19.06
C GLY A 11 -30.62 21.82 -17.82
N LEU A 12 -30.90 20.59 -17.43
CA LEU A 12 -30.17 19.85 -16.41
C LEU A 12 -28.81 19.44 -17.01
N ILE A 13 -27.74 20.18 -16.72
CA ILE A 13 -26.37 19.69 -16.96
C ILE A 13 -26.06 18.71 -15.82
N ALA A 14 -26.25 17.42 -16.08
CA ALA A 14 -25.71 16.38 -15.24
C ALA A 14 -24.18 16.41 -15.37
N ALA A 15 -23.49 16.91 -14.35
CA ALA A 15 -22.05 16.73 -14.21
C ALA A 15 -21.81 15.23 -14.03
N MET A 16 -21.37 14.55 -15.09
CA MET A 16 -20.84 13.20 -15.00
C MET A 16 -19.59 13.25 -14.12
N THR A 17 -19.70 12.71 -12.91
CA THR A 17 -18.58 12.41 -12.03
C THR A 17 -17.74 11.31 -12.69
N LEU A 18 -16.61 11.71 -13.29
CA LEU A 18 -15.60 10.78 -13.81
C LEU A 18 -14.79 10.25 -12.62
N SER A 19 -15.27 9.19 -11.98
CA SER A 19 -14.39 8.27 -11.29
C SER A 19 -13.75 7.38 -12.36
N GLU A 20 -12.54 7.74 -12.83
CA GLU A 20 -11.78 6.89 -13.72
C GLU A 20 -11.50 5.54 -13.01
N PRO A 21 -11.67 4.39 -13.69
CA PRO A 21 -11.30 3.11 -13.11
C PRO A 21 -9.80 3.14 -12.78
N ALA A 22 -9.45 2.66 -11.59
CA ALA A 22 -8.06 2.48 -11.19
C ALA A 22 -7.30 1.77 -12.30
N ARG A 23 -6.32 2.45 -12.90
CA ARG A 23 -5.46 1.86 -13.93
C ARG A 23 -4.76 0.66 -13.29
N ALA A 24 -4.92 -0.52 -13.89
CA ALA A 24 -4.33 -1.75 -13.39
C ALA A 24 -2.83 -1.54 -13.09
N GLY A 25 -2.42 -1.83 -11.86
CA GLY A 25 -1.03 -1.68 -11.39
C GLY A 25 -0.68 -0.33 -10.75
N CYS A 26 -1.59 0.64 -10.67
CA CYS A 26 -1.37 1.91 -9.98
C CYS A 26 -1.92 1.84 -8.55
N GLU A 27 -1.05 1.70 -7.56
CA GLU A 27 -1.45 1.72 -6.14
C GLU A 27 -1.94 3.12 -5.73
N ASN A 28 -3.04 3.20 -4.99
CA ASN A 28 -3.48 4.44 -4.37
C ASN A 28 -2.46 4.88 -3.31
N LEU A 29 -1.93 6.09 -3.45
CA LEU A 29 -0.96 6.67 -2.52
C LEU A 29 -1.64 7.53 -1.46
N LEU A 30 -2.47 8.50 -1.88
CA LEU A 30 -3.02 9.54 -1.02
C LEU A 30 -4.49 9.81 -1.36
N GLY A 31 -5.30 10.16 -0.36
CA GLY A 31 -6.63 10.74 -0.53
C GLY A 31 -6.78 12.03 0.27
N VAL A 32 -7.60 12.97 -0.21
CA VAL A 32 -7.94 14.21 0.51
C VAL A 32 -9.27 14.03 1.22
N GLU A 33 -9.28 14.23 2.53
CA GLU A 33 -10.48 14.31 3.36
C GLU A 33 -10.77 15.77 3.70
N SER A 34 -12.05 16.17 3.68
CA SER A 34 -12.50 17.49 4.09
C SER A 34 -13.50 17.38 5.23
N ALA A 35 -13.52 18.37 6.11
CA ALA A 35 -14.66 18.64 6.97
C ALA A 35 -15.52 19.76 6.34
N PRO A 36 -16.85 19.61 6.21
CA PRO A 36 -17.68 18.44 6.54
C PRO A 36 -17.61 17.29 5.49
N ALA A 37 -17.98 16.09 5.92
CA ALA A 37 -17.81 14.82 5.17
C ALA A 37 -18.64 14.71 3.89
N ASP A 38 -19.63 15.58 3.70
CA ASP A 38 -20.44 15.73 2.48
C ASP A 38 -19.68 16.47 1.36
N LYS A 39 -18.50 17.01 1.65
CA LYS A 39 -17.60 17.65 0.68
C LYS A 39 -16.36 16.82 0.35
N THR A 40 -16.34 15.52 0.68
CA THR A 40 -15.18 14.65 0.38
C THR A 40 -14.74 14.85 -1.06
N ALA A 41 -13.49 15.28 -1.20
CA ALA A 41 -12.92 15.58 -2.48
C ALA A 41 -12.61 14.28 -3.20
N ASP A 42 -13.07 14.14 -4.45
CA ASP A 42 -12.49 13.19 -5.42
C ASP A 42 -11.07 13.63 -5.81
N LEU A 43 -10.21 13.84 -4.82
CA LEU A 43 -8.78 14.05 -5.00
C LEU A 43 -8.09 12.86 -4.35
N SER A 44 -7.84 11.86 -5.17
CA SER A 44 -6.91 10.79 -4.87
C SER A 44 -5.66 10.96 -5.74
N LEU A 45 -4.57 10.34 -5.29
CA LEU A 45 -3.36 10.17 -6.09
C LEU A 45 -2.98 8.72 -6.08
N THR A 46 -2.64 8.20 -7.25
CA THR A 46 -2.01 6.89 -7.40
C THR A 46 -0.50 7.05 -7.65
N SER A 47 0.23 5.94 -7.55
CA SER A 47 1.66 5.88 -7.86
C SER A 47 1.99 6.23 -9.31
N CYS A 48 1.00 6.19 -10.20
CA CYS A 48 1.15 6.58 -11.61
C CYS A 48 0.96 8.08 -11.84
N ASP A 49 0.30 8.78 -10.90
CA ASP A 49 -0.06 10.19 -11.01
C ASP A 49 1.06 11.12 -10.54
N VAL A 50 2.10 10.56 -9.92
CA VAL A 50 3.14 11.35 -9.26
C VAL A 50 4.54 10.94 -9.69
N ASP A 51 5.38 11.95 -9.88
CA ASP A 51 6.82 11.82 -9.79
C ASP A 51 7.28 12.15 -8.38
N THR A 52 7.72 11.14 -7.65
CA THR A 52 8.36 11.42 -6.38
C THR A 52 9.80 11.87 -6.59
N ARG A 53 10.13 13.01 -5.99
CA ARG A 53 11.50 13.52 -5.88
C ARG A 53 11.85 13.78 -4.44
N ILE A 54 13.14 13.74 -4.20
CA ILE A 54 13.72 14.26 -2.97
C ILE A 54 14.34 15.57 -3.36
N GLU A 55 13.95 16.61 -2.66
CA GLU A 55 14.56 17.91 -2.82
C GLU A 55 15.43 18.14 -1.61
N ASP A 56 16.73 18.28 -1.85
CA ASP A 56 17.69 18.61 -0.82
C ASP A 56 17.54 20.10 -0.49
N GLY A 57 16.91 20.39 0.64
CA GLY A 57 16.73 21.75 1.17
C GLY A 57 17.91 22.22 2.04
N GLY A 58 19.03 21.50 2.04
CA GLY A 58 20.18 21.78 2.90
C GLY A 58 20.11 20.95 4.19
N ARG A 59 19.63 21.52 5.31
CA ARG A 59 19.59 20.80 6.60
C ARG A 59 18.53 19.69 6.67
N THR A 60 17.56 19.70 5.76
CA THR A 60 16.51 18.69 5.71
C THR A 60 16.16 18.37 4.25
N SER A 61 16.11 17.07 3.94
CA SER A 61 15.59 16.58 2.67
C SER A 61 14.07 16.51 2.73
N GLN A 62 13.39 17.02 1.71
CA GLN A 62 11.93 16.94 1.59
C GLN A 62 11.54 15.88 0.56
N ILE A 63 10.55 15.05 0.89
CA ILE A 63 9.88 14.22 -0.10
C ILE A 63 8.81 15.07 -0.76
N ARG A 64 8.92 15.25 -2.09
CA ARG A 64 7.96 16.00 -2.90
C ARG A 64 7.36 15.10 -3.99
N PHE A 65 6.04 15.03 -4.04
CA PHE A 65 5.28 14.39 -5.09
C PHE A 65 4.92 15.44 -6.13
N HIS A 66 5.51 15.38 -7.32
CA HIS A 66 5.16 16.23 -8.45
C HIS A 66 4.04 15.58 -9.24
N LEU A 67 2.86 16.20 -9.28
CA LEU A 67 1.68 15.61 -9.90
C LEU A 67 1.77 15.75 -11.43
N ARG A 68 1.32 14.73 -12.15
CA ARG A 68 1.38 14.65 -13.62
C ARG A 68 0.00 14.73 -14.25
N GLY A 69 -0.02 15.27 -15.47
CA GLY A 69 -1.17 15.23 -16.38
C GLY A 69 -2.49 15.60 -15.71
N ALA A 70 -3.52 14.79 -15.97
CA ALA A 70 -4.88 15.03 -15.49
C ALA A 70 -4.98 15.13 -13.96
N ALA A 71 -4.18 14.37 -13.21
CA ALA A 71 -4.18 14.45 -11.75
C ALA A 71 -3.66 15.81 -11.27
N GLY A 72 -2.56 16.29 -11.84
CA GLY A 72 -2.05 17.62 -11.54
C GLY A 72 -3.07 18.72 -11.85
N ASP A 73 -3.72 18.65 -13.01
CA ASP A 73 -4.74 19.61 -13.42
C ASP A 73 -5.96 19.59 -12.50
N ALA A 74 -6.43 18.41 -12.11
CA ALA A 74 -7.55 18.24 -11.18
C ALA A 74 -7.24 18.84 -9.80
N TRP A 75 -6.04 18.57 -9.28
CA TRP A 75 -5.59 19.13 -8.00
C TRP A 75 -5.46 20.66 -8.07
N LYS A 76 -4.88 21.20 -9.15
CA LYS A 76 -4.77 22.64 -9.35
C LYS A 76 -6.14 23.31 -9.48
N ALA A 77 -7.08 22.71 -10.22
CA ALA A 77 -8.43 23.24 -10.35
C ALA A 77 -9.20 23.23 -9.02
N ALA A 78 -8.97 22.23 -8.17
CA ALA A 78 -9.63 22.11 -6.87
C ALA A 78 -9.02 23.01 -5.79
N LEU A 79 -7.68 23.10 -5.74
CA LEU A 79 -6.92 23.74 -4.66
C LEU A 79 -6.29 25.09 -5.03
N GLY A 80 -6.31 25.49 -6.30
CA GLY A 80 -5.84 26.80 -6.74
C GLY A 80 -6.81 27.94 -6.39
N PRO A 81 -6.41 29.22 -6.54
CA PRO A 81 -7.27 30.37 -6.30
C PRO A 81 -8.60 30.27 -7.06
N GLY A 82 -9.72 30.34 -6.34
CA GLY A 82 -11.06 30.18 -6.90
C GLY A 82 -11.53 28.72 -7.08
N GLY A 83 -10.67 27.75 -6.78
CA GLY A 83 -11.01 26.34 -6.74
C GLY A 83 -11.96 25.99 -5.59
N ARG A 84 -12.72 24.90 -5.76
CA ARG A 84 -13.81 24.51 -4.83
C ARG A 84 -13.35 24.19 -3.41
N LEU A 85 -12.08 23.81 -3.21
CA LEU A 85 -11.50 23.44 -1.91
C LEU A 85 -10.48 24.48 -1.41
N PHE A 86 -10.25 25.55 -2.17
CA PHE A 86 -9.28 26.59 -1.80
C PHE A 86 -9.62 27.26 -0.45
N PRO A 87 -10.90 27.56 -0.12
CA PRO A 87 -11.24 28.10 1.18
C PRO A 87 -10.88 27.17 2.35
N GLU A 88 -11.14 25.87 2.20
CA GLU A 88 -10.82 24.83 3.19
C GLU A 88 -9.29 24.63 3.33
N LEU A 89 -8.55 24.71 2.22
CA LEU A 89 -7.08 24.69 2.22
C LEU A 89 -6.49 25.84 3.02
N LEU A 90 -7.03 27.06 2.86
CA LEU A 90 -6.55 28.25 3.57
C LEU A 90 -6.84 28.18 5.08
N LYS A 91 -7.92 27.52 5.48
CA LYS A 91 -8.28 27.30 6.89
C LYS A 91 -7.52 26.15 7.54
N GLY A 92 -6.91 25.28 6.74
CA GLY A 92 -6.28 24.04 7.23
C GLY A 92 -7.28 22.95 7.59
N ASP A 93 -8.49 23.01 7.03
CA ASP A 93 -9.57 22.04 7.29
C ASP A 93 -9.47 20.78 6.42
N LEU A 94 -8.60 20.80 5.41
CA LEU A 94 -8.29 19.64 4.58
C LEU A 94 -7.25 18.76 5.27
N LYS A 95 -7.42 17.44 5.15
CA LYS A 95 -6.44 16.46 5.63
C LYS A 95 -6.05 15.52 4.51
N ILE A 96 -4.75 15.25 4.39
CA ILE A 96 -4.27 14.14 3.55
C ILE A 96 -4.29 12.86 4.39
N ARG A 97 -4.93 11.83 3.85
CA ARG A 97 -4.85 10.47 4.36
C ARG A 97 -4.03 9.62 3.40
N PRO A 98 -2.84 9.18 3.80
CA PRO A 98 -2.11 8.20 3.03
C PRO A 98 -2.81 6.85 3.07
N ASN A 99 -2.94 6.20 1.92
CA ASN A 99 -3.42 4.82 1.83
C ASN A 99 -2.31 3.81 2.18
N ALA A 100 -1.04 4.25 2.12
CA ALA A 100 0.10 3.48 2.60
C ALA A 100 0.30 3.69 4.11
N GLY A 101 0.02 2.64 4.91
CA GLY A 101 0.40 2.54 6.32
C GLY A 101 -0.30 3.53 7.27
N GLY A 102 -0.07 3.35 8.57
CA GLY A 102 -0.76 4.08 9.63
C GLY A 102 -0.26 5.50 9.86
N ILE A 103 0.07 6.22 8.79
CA ILE A 103 0.40 7.64 8.85
C ILE A 103 -0.87 8.38 9.31
N PRO A 104 -0.82 9.15 10.40
CA PRO A 104 -1.97 9.92 10.82
C PRO A 104 -2.36 10.91 9.71
N ALA A 105 -3.66 11.09 9.51
CA ALA A 105 -4.16 12.13 8.63
C ALA A 105 -3.58 13.48 9.08
N ALA A 106 -2.92 14.19 8.17
CA ALA A 106 -2.22 15.43 8.49
C ALA A 106 -2.84 16.59 7.69
N PRO A 107 -2.89 17.81 8.24
CA PRO A 107 -3.43 18.97 7.53
C PRO A 107 -2.75 19.17 6.18
N LEU A 108 -3.54 19.46 5.16
CA LEU A 108 -3.06 19.97 3.88
C LEU A 108 -3.11 21.50 3.94
N LEU A 109 -1.96 22.13 3.74
CA LEU A 109 -1.79 23.58 3.77
C LEU A 109 -1.22 24.06 2.44
N SER A 110 -1.48 25.33 2.11
CA SER A 110 -0.73 25.98 1.03
C SER A 110 0.75 26.09 1.41
N ALA A 111 1.65 26.06 0.43
CA ALA A 111 3.09 26.22 0.65
C ALA A 111 3.45 27.55 1.33
N ALA A 112 2.61 28.59 1.22
CA ALA A 112 2.78 29.84 1.94
C ALA A 112 2.42 29.69 3.42
N SER A 113 1.27 29.07 3.72
CA SER A 113 0.78 28.85 5.10
C SER A 113 1.64 27.86 5.88
N ALA A 114 2.29 26.92 5.20
CA ALA A 114 3.06 25.86 5.85
C ALA A 114 4.41 26.30 6.43
N ARG A 115 4.94 27.47 6.04
CA ARG A 115 6.28 27.95 6.48
C ARG A 115 6.40 28.26 7.98
N GLY A 116 5.30 28.22 8.72
CA GLY A 116 5.27 28.42 10.17
C GLY A 116 4.51 27.33 10.93
N ALA A 117 4.17 26.22 10.28
CA ALA A 117 3.45 25.14 10.94
C ALA A 117 4.39 24.39 11.91
N ALA A 118 4.05 24.38 13.21
CA ALA A 118 4.81 23.70 14.25
C ALA A 118 4.61 22.16 14.26
N ALA A 119 3.75 21.64 13.37
CA ALA A 119 3.37 20.23 13.33
C ALA A 119 3.49 19.67 11.90
N HIS A 120 3.49 18.33 11.79
CA HIS A 120 3.47 17.63 10.51
C HIS A 120 2.29 18.10 9.64
N ALA A 121 2.59 18.72 8.50
CA ALA A 121 1.61 19.16 7.52
C ALA A 121 2.08 18.86 6.10
N TRP A 122 1.12 18.52 5.24
CA TRP A 122 1.32 18.42 3.81
C TRP A 122 1.27 19.81 3.20
N GLN A 123 2.14 20.06 2.23
CA GLN A 123 2.31 21.35 1.59
C GLN A 123 1.93 21.24 0.13
N TRP A 124 0.85 21.91 -0.26
CA TRP A 124 0.47 22.10 -1.66
C TRP A 124 1.20 23.31 -2.24
N ASP A 125 2.02 23.08 -3.26
CA ASP A 125 2.65 24.11 -4.07
C ASP A 125 2.01 24.13 -5.47
N GLU A 126 1.14 25.11 -5.70
CA GLU A 126 0.42 25.26 -6.96
C GLU A 126 1.35 25.53 -8.15
N LYS A 127 2.46 26.25 -7.92
CA LYS A 127 3.36 26.68 -9.01
C LYS A 127 4.11 25.51 -9.59
N SER A 128 4.59 24.61 -8.72
CA SER A 128 5.27 23.38 -9.13
C SER A 128 4.32 22.19 -9.23
N MET A 129 3.01 22.37 -8.99
CA MET A 129 2.00 21.32 -8.97
C MET A 129 2.43 20.12 -8.12
N SER A 130 2.80 20.38 -6.87
CA SER A 130 3.43 19.36 -6.06
C SER A 130 2.98 19.35 -4.61
N LEU A 131 3.03 18.17 -4.00
CA LEU A 131 2.80 17.94 -2.58
C LEU A 131 4.12 17.62 -1.88
N GLY A 132 4.51 18.45 -0.92
CA GLY A 132 5.64 18.17 -0.04
C GLY A 132 5.16 17.73 1.34
N ILE A 133 5.95 16.90 2.02
CA ILE A 133 5.83 16.76 3.47
C ILE A 133 6.95 17.58 4.09
N ALA A 134 6.57 18.58 4.89
CA ALA A 134 7.58 19.32 5.62
C ALA A 134 8.22 18.39 6.66
N PRO A 135 9.56 18.38 6.77
CA PRO A 135 10.21 17.88 7.97
C PRO A 135 9.71 18.72 9.12
N SER A 136 8.86 18.15 9.97
CA SER A 136 8.62 18.76 11.27
C SER A 136 9.95 18.74 12.02
N ASP A 137 10.09 19.67 12.96
CA ASP A 137 11.04 19.43 14.04
C ASP A 137 10.72 18.07 14.66
N PRO A 138 11.74 17.26 15.02
CA PRO A 138 11.51 16.05 15.78
C PRO A 138 10.66 16.45 16.98
N VAL A 139 9.51 15.80 17.16
CA VAL A 139 8.62 16.09 18.28
C VAL A 139 9.48 16.03 19.53
N SER A 140 9.75 17.18 20.14
CA SER A 140 10.38 17.21 21.45
C SER A 140 9.42 16.44 22.34
N ALA A 141 9.90 15.33 22.89
CA ALA A 141 9.14 14.49 23.81
C ALA A 141 8.92 15.28 25.11
N THR A 142 8.06 16.30 25.08
CA THR A 142 7.70 17.11 26.25
C THR A 142 6.61 16.45 27.07
N ASP A 143 5.93 15.44 26.52
CA ASP A 143 5.16 14.51 27.32
C ASP A 143 5.92 13.19 27.39
N ALA A 144 6.40 12.88 28.59
CA ALA A 144 6.88 11.56 29.00
C ALA A 144 5.72 10.54 28.98
N MET A 145 5.12 10.36 27.80
CA MET A 145 4.29 9.23 27.48
C MET A 145 5.18 8.00 27.62
N ARG A 146 4.69 6.94 28.29
CA ARG A 146 5.47 5.73 28.59
C ARG A 146 5.82 4.99 27.29
N CYS A 147 6.88 5.43 26.63
CA CYS A 147 7.46 4.70 25.52
C CYS A 147 7.88 3.31 26.01
N PRO A 148 7.60 2.26 25.23
CA PRO A 148 7.87 0.90 25.66
C PRO A 148 9.37 0.71 25.87
N SER A 149 9.74 0.11 27.00
CA SER A 149 11.09 -0.40 27.23
C SER A 149 11.22 -1.84 26.71
N ASP A 150 12.45 -2.31 26.53
CA ASP A 150 12.73 -3.67 26.05
C ASP A 150 12.20 -4.77 26.97
N ALA A 151 12.02 -4.47 28.26
CA ALA A 151 11.44 -5.42 29.21
C ALA A 151 9.96 -5.73 28.92
N ALA A 152 9.31 -4.96 28.04
CA ALA A 152 7.88 -5.06 27.77
C ALA A 152 7.52 -5.89 26.51
N GLY A 153 8.50 -6.52 25.85
CA GLY A 153 8.30 -7.36 24.66
C GLY A 153 9.30 -7.10 23.54
N VAL A 154 9.09 -7.75 22.39
CA VAL A 154 9.89 -7.54 21.18
C VAL A 154 9.30 -6.39 20.38
N LEU A 155 10.17 -5.48 19.93
CA LEU A 155 9.80 -4.44 18.99
C LEU A 155 10.05 -4.94 17.57
N LEU A 156 9.10 -4.70 16.66
CA LEU A 156 9.24 -5.04 15.26
C LEU A 156 8.51 -4.02 14.37
N LEU A 157 9.00 -3.83 13.15
CA LEU A 157 8.29 -3.07 12.12
C LEU A 157 7.31 -3.97 11.35
N TRP A 158 7.78 -5.16 11.02
CA TRP A 158 7.03 -6.24 10.40
C TRP A 158 7.74 -7.56 10.73
N PRO A 159 7.00 -8.69 10.77
CA PRO A 159 7.57 -9.98 11.15
C PRO A 159 8.43 -10.61 10.05
N GLU A 160 8.14 -10.33 8.77
CA GLU A 160 8.81 -10.91 7.60
C GLU A 160 9.29 -9.82 6.65
N THR A 161 10.25 -10.13 5.77
CA THR A 161 10.73 -9.17 4.75
C THR A 161 9.57 -8.74 3.87
N ILE A 162 9.31 -7.43 3.81
CA ILE A 162 8.30 -6.91 2.88
C ILE A 162 8.88 -6.78 1.49
N GLU A 163 8.08 -7.08 0.47
CA GLU A 163 8.41 -6.92 -0.93
C GLU A 163 7.76 -5.66 -1.49
N VAL A 164 8.54 -4.80 -2.12
CA VAL A 164 8.08 -3.49 -2.62
C VAL A 164 8.63 -3.23 -4.02
N ALA A 165 7.87 -2.54 -4.85
CA ALA A 165 8.32 -2.15 -6.19
C ALA A 165 9.24 -0.92 -6.14
N PRO A 166 10.05 -0.68 -7.19
CA PRO A 166 10.63 0.64 -7.42
C PRO A 166 9.55 1.71 -7.37
N ARG A 167 9.86 2.88 -6.78
CA ARG A 167 8.93 3.99 -6.52
C ARG A 167 7.86 3.74 -5.45
N SER A 168 7.79 2.56 -4.85
CA SER A 168 6.85 2.32 -3.75
C SER A 168 7.15 3.24 -2.56
N LEU A 169 6.08 3.77 -1.97
CA LEU A 169 6.10 4.50 -0.70
C LEU A 169 5.92 3.48 0.43
N ILE A 170 6.90 3.45 1.33
CA ILE A 170 6.88 2.64 2.54
C ILE A 170 6.52 3.54 3.72
N ALA A 171 5.49 3.16 4.43
CA ALA A 171 4.99 3.85 5.60
C ALA A 171 5.09 2.93 6.83
N PRO A 172 6.25 2.91 7.51
CA PRO A 172 6.50 1.95 8.57
C PRO A 172 5.60 2.22 9.78
N ARG A 173 5.19 1.14 10.45
CA ARG A 173 4.61 1.21 11.80
C ARG A 173 5.45 0.36 12.72
N LEU A 174 5.74 0.89 13.89
CA LEU A 174 6.44 0.15 14.92
C LEU A 174 5.40 -0.54 15.81
N TYR A 175 5.61 -1.82 16.08
CA TYR A 175 4.78 -2.64 16.94
C TYR A 175 5.59 -3.18 18.11
N ARG A 176 4.89 -3.39 19.22
CA ARG A 176 5.34 -4.19 20.35
C ARG A 176 4.59 -5.50 20.34
N SER A 177 5.31 -6.60 20.50
CA SER A 177 4.74 -7.92 20.65
C SER A 177 5.22 -8.56 21.94
N LYS A 178 4.27 -8.94 22.81
CA LYS A 178 4.55 -9.65 24.07
C LYS A 178 4.56 -11.17 23.90
N TYR A 179 3.82 -11.64 22.91
CA TYR A 179 3.69 -13.04 22.52
C TYR A 179 3.27 -13.10 21.05
N PRO A 180 3.53 -14.23 20.34
CA PRO A 180 3.17 -14.37 18.93
C PRO A 180 1.70 -14.00 18.63
N GLY A 181 1.46 -13.34 17.50
CA GLY A 181 0.12 -12.90 17.09
C GLY A 181 -0.37 -11.61 17.77
N ASN A 182 0.22 -11.17 18.88
CA ASN A 182 -0.12 -9.92 19.54
C ASN A 182 0.78 -8.78 19.06
N TYR A 183 0.17 -7.79 18.39
CA TYR A 183 0.87 -6.61 17.87
C TYR A 183 0.19 -5.33 18.38
N GLU A 184 0.78 -4.72 19.41
CA GLU A 184 0.35 -3.43 19.95
C GLU A 184 1.10 -2.29 19.25
N PRO A 185 0.43 -1.34 18.58
CA PRO A 185 1.11 -0.25 17.89
C PRO A 185 1.85 0.65 18.89
N VAL A 186 3.10 0.99 18.59
CA VAL A 186 3.88 1.98 19.34
C VAL A 186 3.54 3.37 18.81
N SER A 187 3.34 4.33 19.72
CA SER A 187 3.08 5.72 19.33
C SER A 187 4.23 6.25 18.47
N PRO A 188 3.95 6.95 17.34
CA PRO A 188 4.97 7.61 16.55
C PRO A 188 5.84 8.58 17.36
N SER A 189 5.28 9.23 18.40
CA SER A 189 6.04 10.11 19.30
C SER A 189 7.11 9.42 20.13
N CYS A 190 7.10 8.08 20.18
CA CYS A 190 8.14 7.29 20.82
C CYS A 190 9.31 6.96 19.91
N VAL A 191 9.24 7.27 18.62
CA VAL A 191 10.35 7.08 17.69
C VAL A 191 11.17 8.35 17.66
N ALA A 192 12.38 8.28 18.20
CA ALA A 192 13.33 9.40 18.21
C ALA A 192 13.94 9.62 16.82
N GLU A 193 14.07 8.55 16.04
CA GLU A 193 14.79 8.61 14.77
C GLU A 193 14.44 7.46 13.83
N TRP A 194 14.33 7.78 12.55
CA TRP A 194 14.26 6.82 11.46
C TRP A 194 15.52 6.88 10.58
N ARG A 195 16.04 5.72 10.19
CA ARG A 195 17.18 5.58 9.27
C ARG A 195 16.97 4.44 8.29
N LEU A 196 17.73 4.47 7.21
CA LEU A 196 17.92 3.33 6.32
C LEU A 196 19.28 2.69 6.60
N SER A 197 19.44 1.41 6.27
CA SER A 197 20.75 0.77 6.22
C SER A 197 21.65 1.40 5.16
N ASP A 198 22.97 1.36 5.35
CA ASP A 198 23.93 1.90 4.38
C ASP A 198 23.73 1.30 2.98
N GLY A 199 23.77 2.17 1.96
CA GLY A 199 23.57 1.76 0.57
C GLY A 199 22.15 1.29 0.25
N ALA A 200 21.15 1.60 1.10
CA ALA A 200 19.75 1.40 0.76
C ALA A 200 19.41 2.14 -0.54
N PRO A 201 18.71 1.49 -1.49
CA PRO A 201 18.29 2.11 -2.74
C PRO A 201 16.98 2.90 -2.51
N ALA A 202 16.91 3.62 -1.39
CA ALA A 202 15.73 4.31 -0.94
C ALA A 202 16.16 5.54 -0.15
N VAL A 203 15.19 6.39 0.09
CA VAL A 203 15.36 7.62 0.86
C VAL A 203 14.25 7.73 1.88
N ILE A 204 14.50 8.43 2.97
CA ILE A 204 13.62 8.40 4.14
C ILE A 204 13.39 9.80 4.70
N HIS A 205 12.16 10.06 5.11
CA HIS A 205 11.82 11.21 5.93
C HIS A 205 12.18 10.91 7.40
N PRO A 206 13.20 11.55 7.97
CA PRO A 206 13.84 11.12 9.22
C PRO A 206 12.92 11.17 10.46
N ALA A 207 11.88 12.02 10.45
CA ALA A 207 10.91 12.12 11.55
C ALA A 207 9.72 11.15 11.43
N LEU A 208 9.36 10.73 10.21
CA LEU A 208 8.14 9.97 9.95
C LEU A 208 8.40 8.52 9.51
N GLY A 209 9.64 8.22 9.13
CA GLY A 209 10.02 6.92 8.57
C GLY A 209 9.54 6.69 7.14
N LEU A 210 8.83 7.66 6.55
CA LEU A 210 8.32 7.56 5.19
C LEU A 210 9.46 7.40 4.21
N SER A 211 9.49 6.24 3.55
CA SER A 211 10.59 5.90 2.68
C SER A 211 10.10 5.68 1.27
N ILE A 212 10.91 6.04 0.27
CA ILE A 212 10.57 5.83 -1.13
C ILE A 212 11.73 5.13 -1.81
N VAL A 213 11.41 4.01 -2.46
CA VAL A 213 12.38 3.19 -3.18
C VAL A 213 12.74 3.88 -4.50
N ALA A 214 14.03 4.00 -4.79
CA ALA A 214 14.51 4.65 -6.00
C ALA A 214 13.97 3.95 -7.26
N ALA A 215 13.64 4.74 -8.28
CA ALA A 215 13.04 4.21 -9.51
C ALA A 215 13.95 3.24 -10.29
N ASN A 216 15.27 3.38 -10.13
CA ASN A 216 16.30 2.54 -10.76
C ASN A 216 16.80 1.41 -9.86
N SER A 217 16.10 1.13 -8.76
CA SER A 217 16.45 0.04 -7.86
C SER A 217 16.41 -1.30 -8.59
N ARG A 218 17.43 -2.12 -8.36
CA ARG A 218 17.54 -3.45 -8.97
C ARG A 218 16.61 -4.43 -8.26
N ASP A 219 16.00 -5.32 -9.04
CA ASP A 219 15.27 -6.48 -8.52
C ASP A 219 16.13 -7.31 -7.56
N GLY A 220 15.52 -7.79 -6.49
CA GLY A 220 16.16 -8.59 -5.44
C GLY A 220 17.05 -7.81 -4.47
N LYS A 221 17.28 -6.50 -4.67
CA LYS A 221 18.07 -5.70 -3.73
C LYS A 221 17.37 -5.63 -2.39
N THR A 222 18.08 -5.98 -1.32
CA THR A 222 17.58 -5.87 0.06
C THR A 222 18.19 -4.67 0.78
N PHE A 223 17.44 -4.12 1.72
CA PHE A 223 17.86 -3.08 2.66
C PHE A 223 17.00 -3.13 3.93
N SER A 224 17.42 -2.45 4.99
CA SER A 224 16.63 -2.34 6.23
C SER A 224 16.13 -0.92 6.45
N LEU A 225 14.89 -0.82 6.91
CA LEU A 225 14.36 0.38 7.55
C LEU A 225 14.54 0.24 9.06
N ARG A 226 15.04 1.29 9.72
CA ARG A 226 15.48 1.25 11.11
C ARG A 226 14.80 2.34 11.92
N ALA A 227 14.29 1.98 13.10
CA ALA A 227 13.65 2.89 14.05
C ALA A 227 14.39 2.85 15.39
N ARG A 228 14.73 4.01 15.94
CA ARG A 228 15.26 4.12 17.31
C ARG A 228 14.24 4.80 18.19
N LEU A 229 13.99 4.22 19.36
CA LEU A 229 13.02 4.76 20.31
C LEU A 229 13.68 5.82 21.19
N VAL A 230 12.85 6.72 21.72
CA VAL A 230 13.25 7.66 22.76
C VAL A 230 13.78 6.89 23.97
N GLY A 231 14.95 7.30 24.48
CA GLY A 231 15.62 6.65 25.60
C GLY A 231 16.46 5.40 25.23
N HIS A 232 16.38 4.89 23.99
CA HIS A 232 17.30 3.85 23.53
C HIS A 232 18.67 4.46 23.15
N PRO A 233 19.78 3.74 23.39
CA PRO A 233 21.11 4.20 22.97
C PRO A 233 21.21 4.29 21.44
N GLU A 234 22.14 5.11 20.94
CA GLU A 234 22.31 5.36 19.50
C GLU A 234 22.63 4.09 18.70
N SER A 235 23.20 3.06 19.31
CA SER A 235 23.50 1.79 18.66
C SER A 235 22.30 0.85 18.54
N LYS A 236 21.16 1.17 19.17
CA LYS A 236 20.01 0.27 19.27
C LYS A 236 18.86 0.71 18.37
N PHE A 237 18.67 -0.03 17.30
CA PHE A 237 17.56 0.13 16.36
C PHE A 237 16.70 -1.13 16.30
N THR A 238 15.40 -0.94 16.11
CA THR A 238 14.50 -1.96 15.60
C THR A 238 14.55 -1.92 14.08
N GLU A 239 14.79 -3.07 13.45
CA GLU A 239 14.94 -3.17 11.99
C GLU A 239 13.75 -3.88 11.34
N GLY A 240 13.46 -3.50 10.12
CA GLY A 240 12.50 -4.15 9.24
C GLY A 240 13.17 -4.34 7.87
N ALA A 241 13.26 -5.59 7.42
CA ALA A 241 13.86 -5.92 6.14
C ALA A 241 12.92 -5.61 4.96
N VAL A 242 13.46 -5.04 3.91
CA VAL A 242 12.76 -4.71 2.65
C VAL A 242 13.50 -5.35 1.49
N ARG A 243 12.76 -5.92 0.55
CA ARG A 243 13.26 -6.42 -0.74
C ARG A 243 12.61 -5.66 -1.87
N VAL A 244 13.43 -5.11 -2.77
CA VAL A 244 12.94 -4.52 -4.02
C VAL A 244 12.57 -5.63 -4.99
N VAL A 245 11.36 -5.57 -5.53
CA VAL A 245 10.81 -6.54 -6.48
C VAL A 245 10.35 -5.81 -7.74
N ASN A 246 10.83 -6.25 -8.90
CA ASN A 246 10.32 -5.77 -10.17
C ASN A 246 9.05 -6.56 -10.52
N PRO A 247 7.86 -5.92 -10.52
CA PRO A 247 6.60 -6.63 -10.78
C PRO A 247 6.52 -7.22 -12.19
N THR A 248 7.27 -6.69 -13.17
CA THR A 248 7.35 -7.27 -14.52
C THR A 248 8.13 -8.57 -14.55
N LEU A 249 9.11 -8.75 -13.67
CA LEU A 249 9.90 -10.00 -13.57
C LEU A 249 9.17 -11.05 -12.71
N HIS A 250 8.41 -10.60 -11.71
CA HIS A 250 7.71 -11.45 -10.76
C HIS A 250 6.19 -11.17 -10.76
N PRO A 251 5.49 -11.43 -11.87
CA PRO A 251 4.11 -10.97 -12.02
C PRO A 251 3.13 -11.68 -11.07
N LEU A 252 3.45 -12.89 -10.60
CA LEU A 252 2.63 -13.60 -9.62
C LEU A 252 2.88 -13.17 -8.16
N ALA A 253 3.97 -12.44 -7.88
CA ALA A 253 4.36 -12.11 -6.51
C ALA A 253 3.27 -11.28 -5.80
N GLY A 254 2.92 -11.69 -4.59
CA GLY A 254 1.86 -11.13 -3.76
C GLY A 254 1.01 -12.19 -3.08
N SER A 255 0.04 -11.72 -2.30
CA SER A 255 -0.95 -12.55 -1.63
C SER A 255 -2.29 -12.48 -2.35
N TRP A 256 -2.93 -13.65 -2.45
CA TRP A 256 -4.11 -13.89 -3.26
C TRP A 256 -5.15 -14.63 -2.42
N SER A 257 -6.42 -14.26 -2.56
CA SER A 257 -7.54 -14.94 -1.89
C SER A 257 -8.48 -15.52 -2.93
N GLU A 258 -8.87 -16.79 -2.76
CA GLU A 258 -9.73 -17.50 -3.71
C GLU A 258 -11.16 -16.96 -3.65
N THR A 259 -11.72 -16.64 -4.82
CA THR A 259 -13.07 -16.10 -4.95
C THR A 259 -14.01 -17.08 -5.65
N GLU A 260 -13.50 -17.82 -6.63
CA GLU A 260 -14.29 -18.73 -7.46
C GLU A 260 -13.49 -19.98 -7.81
N GLU A 261 -14.19 -21.09 -8.02
CA GLU A 261 -13.64 -22.34 -8.53
C GLU A 261 -14.46 -22.83 -9.71
N ARG A 262 -13.82 -23.60 -10.60
CA ARG A 262 -14.46 -24.24 -11.74
C ARG A 262 -14.22 -25.75 -11.71
N PRO A 263 -15.29 -26.57 -11.66
CA PRO A 263 -15.17 -28.01 -11.73
C PRO A 263 -14.60 -28.44 -13.09
N CYS A 264 -13.95 -29.61 -13.12
CA CYS A 264 -13.43 -30.20 -14.37
C CYS A 264 -14.55 -30.52 -15.37
N GLU A 265 -15.71 -30.94 -14.86
CA GLU A 265 -16.90 -31.15 -15.65
C GLU A 265 -17.76 -29.90 -15.61
N GLY A 266 -17.82 -29.15 -16.70
CA GLY A 266 -18.63 -27.93 -16.82
C GLY A 266 -17.80 -26.65 -16.96
N SER A 267 -18.48 -25.56 -17.32
CA SER A 267 -17.86 -24.26 -17.63
C SER A 267 -18.19 -23.16 -16.61
N ALA A 268 -19.13 -23.41 -15.69
CA ALA A 268 -19.60 -22.42 -14.74
C ALA A 268 -18.61 -22.24 -13.58
N TRP A 269 -18.34 -20.98 -13.24
CA TRP A 269 -17.63 -20.59 -12.03
C TRP A 269 -18.61 -20.58 -10.85
N THR A 270 -18.17 -21.08 -9.70
CA THR A 270 -18.96 -21.13 -8.47
C THR A 270 -18.13 -20.66 -7.29
N LYS A 271 -18.79 -20.13 -6.25
CA LYS A 271 -18.10 -19.79 -5.00
C LYS A 271 -17.64 -21.07 -4.28
N PRO A 272 -16.38 -21.18 -3.86
CA PRO A 272 -15.90 -22.36 -3.12
C PRO A 272 -16.57 -22.46 -1.75
N ALA A 273 -16.88 -23.70 -1.33
CA ALA A 273 -17.39 -23.95 0.02
C ALA A 273 -16.32 -23.73 1.10
N GLN A 274 -15.06 -24.03 0.77
CA GLN A 274 -13.88 -23.84 1.61
C GLN A 274 -12.75 -23.19 0.79
N PRO A 275 -12.82 -21.86 0.59
CA PRO A 275 -11.85 -21.17 -0.25
C PRO A 275 -10.45 -21.22 0.36
N ILE A 276 -9.43 -21.18 -0.49
CA ILE A 276 -8.08 -20.83 -0.09
C ILE A 276 -8.08 -19.36 0.34
N GLY A 277 -8.04 -19.11 1.65
CA GLY A 277 -8.01 -17.75 2.19
C GLY A 277 -6.74 -16.99 1.82
N GLU A 278 -5.60 -17.67 1.71
CA GLU A 278 -4.33 -17.07 1.31
C GLU A 278 -3.48 -18.03 0.47
N LEU A 279 -3.16 -17.59 -0.73
CA LEU A 279 -2.11 -18.12 -1.59
C LEU A 279 -1.07 -17.01 -1.75
N THR A 280 0.16 -17.26 -1.32
CA THR A 280 1.24 -16.29 -1.42
C THR A 280 2.30 -16.82 -2.37
N PHE A 281 2.71 -15.98 -3.32
CA PHE A 281 3.93 -16.15 -4.11
C PHE A 281 4.88 -15.02 -3.74
N ASP A 282 6.13 -15.34 -3.40
CA ASP A 282 7.15 -14.30 -3.20
C ASP A 282 7.99 -14.11 -4.48
N ALA A 283 8.76 -13.03 -4.56
CA ALA A 283 9.71 -12.82 -5.65
C ALA A 283 11.01 -13.63 -5.49
N SER A 284 11.16 -14.36 -4.37
CA SER A 284 12.25 -15.29 -4.16
C SER A 284 12.05 -16.64 -4.88
N GLY A 285 10.83 -16.89 -5.34
CA GLY A 285 10.43 -18.16 -5.94
C GLY A 285 9.84 -19.15 -4.94
N ALA A 286 9.48 -18.72 -3.73
CA ALA A 286 8.72 -19.49 -2.76
C ALA A 286 7.22 -19.25 -2.89
N PHE A 287 6.43 -20.24 -2.48
CA PHE A 287 4.98 -20.11 -2.35
C PHE A 287 4.49 -20.74 -1.06
N SER A 288 3.32 -20.29 -0.59
CA SER A 288 2.59 -20.94 0.49
C SER A 288 1.09 -20.91 0.24
N VAL A 289 0.39 -21.90 0.81
CA VAL A 289 -1.06 -22.01 0.76
C VAL A 289 -1.60 -22.13 2.18
N THR A 290 -2.65 -21.37 2.47
CA THR A 290 -3.39 -21.39 3.73
C THR A 290 -4.88 -21.25 3.46
N ARG A 291 -5.69 -22.25 3.81
CA ARG A 291 -7.14 -22.20 3.66
C ARG A 291 -7.80 -21.28 4.70
N GLN A 292 -7.35 -21.37 5.95
CA GLN A 292 -7.87 -20.59 7.07
C GLN A 292 -6.73 -19.74 7.66
N PRO A 293 -6.53 -18.49 7.17
CA PRO A 293 -5.47 -17.63 7.66
C PRO A 293 -5.63 -17.36 9.17
N PHE A 294 -4.64 -17.79 9.96
CA PHE A 294 -4.55 -17.54 11.39
C PHE A 294 -3.08 -17.42 11.78
N GLU A 295 -2.69 -16.26 12.30
CA GLU A 295 -1.30 -15.95 12.67
C GLU A 295 -0.29 -16.33 11.56
N ALA A 296 0.74 -17.13 11.88
CA ALA A 296 1.76 -17.59 10.95
C ALA A 296 1.48 -18.99 10.37
N TYR A 297 0.27 -19.54 10.57
CA TYR A 297 -0.07 -20.88 10.11
C TYR A 297 -0.13 -20.96 8.59
N ARG A 298 0.47 -22.03 8.04
CA ARG A 298 0.49 -22.36 6.61
C ARG A 298 0.11 -23.83 6.44
N ASP A 299 -0.75 -24.17 5.49
CA ASP A 299 -1.07 -25.58 5.23
C ASP A 299 0.12 -26.29 4.59
N TYR A 300 0.72 -25.68 3.57
CA TYR A 300 1.94 -26.18 2.95
C TYR A 300 2.67 -25.08 2.17
N TRP A 301 3.94 -25.32 1.87
CA TRP A 301 4.80 -24.36 1.19
C TRP A 301 5.89 -25.06 0.38
N GLY A 302 6.57 -24.26 -0.43
CA GLY A 302 7.72 -24.71 -1.18
C GLY A 302 8.17 -23.67 -2.20
N THR A 303 8.58 -24.13 -3.38
CA THR A 303 9.08 -23.26 -4.45
C THR A 303 8.18 -23.30 -5.69
N TYR A 304 8.19 -22.23 -6.48
CA TYR A 304 7.47 -22.16 -7.75
C TYR A 304 8.37 -21.66 -8.87
N ARG A 305 7.97 -21.98 -10.10
CA ARG A 305 8.54 -21.44 -11.33
C ARG A 305 7.42 -21.04 -12.26
N TYR A 306 7.47 -19.80 -12.75
CA TYR A 306 6.50 -19.27 -13.71
C TYR A 306 7.20 -18.89 -15.02
N ALA A 307 6.68 -19.38 -16.14
CA ALA A 307 7.14 -19.03 -17.47
C ALA A 307 6.11 -18.12 -18.16
N ALA A 308 6.32 -16.81 -18.08
CA ALA A 308 5.36 -15.80 -18.56
C ALA A 308 4.93 -16.00 -20.02
N THR A 309 5.82 -16.46 -20.90
CA THR A 309 5.54 -16.70 -22.33
C THR A 309 4.54 -17.82 -22.61
N SER A 310 4.48 -18.83 -21.74
CA SER A 310 3.59 -20.00 -21.89
C SER A 310 2.49 -20.04 -20.82
N SER A 311 2.52 -19.08 -19.88
CA SER A 311 1.76 -19.10 -18.64
C SER A 311 1.98 -20.34 -17.78
N ALA A 312 2.99 -21.18 -18.07
CA ALA A 312 3.22 -22.41 -17.33
C ALA A 312 3.67 -22.10 -15.90
N LEU A 313 3.01 -22.73 -14.93
CA LEU A 313 3.34 -22.64 -13.52
C LEU A 313 3.63 -24.05 -12.99
N THR A 314 4.77 -24.20 -12.31
CA THR A 314 5.13 -25.42 -11.59
C THR A 314 5.38 -25.08 -10.13
N LEU A 315 4.75 -25.84 -9.23
CA LEU A 315 4.95 -25.80 -7.79
C LEU A 315 5.79 -27.01 -7.37
N SER A 316 6.60 -26.85 -6.33
CA SER A 316 7.39 -27.91 -5.70
C SER A 316 7.23 -27.78 -4.20
N VAL A 317 6.33 -28.58 -3.62
CA VAL A 317 6.09 -28.62 -2.17
C VAL A 317 7.32 -29.16 -1.47
N THR A 318 7.85 -28.41 -0.52
CA THR A 318 9.01 -28.82 0.27
C THR A 318 8.63 -29.30 1.66
N ASP A 319 7.56 -28.74 2.24
CA ASP A 319 7.09 -29.07 3.59
C ASP A 319 5.64 -28.55 3.80
N GLY A 320 5.00 -28.90 4.92
CA GLY A 320 3.64 -28.46 5.24
C GLY A 320 3.01 -29.14 6.45
N ASN A 321 2.08 -28.44 7.10
CA ASN A 321 1.26 -28.96 8.20
C ASN A 321 0.12 -29.87 7.70
N ALA A 322 -0.39 -29.62 6.49
CA ALA A 322 -1.55 -30.30 5.90
C ALA A 322 -1.39 -30.45 4.37
N ILE A 323 -0.39 -31.22 3.93
CA ILE A 323 -0.11 -31.43 2.50
C ILE A 323 -1.16 -32.37 1.88
N PRO A 324 -1.92 -31.95 0.85
CA PRO A 324 -2.92 -32.82 0.21
C PRO A 324 -2.27 -33.95 -0.61
N ALA A 325 -2.82 -35.16 -0.50
CA ALA A 325 -2.30 -36.34 -1.19
C ALA A 325 -2.45 -36.26 -2.72
N ASN A 326 -3.58 -35.75 -3.20
CA ASN A 326 -4.01 -35.63 -4.60
C ASN A 326 -3.77 -34.23 -5.19
N ARG A 327 -2.63 -33.61 -4.85
CA ARG A 327 -2.27 -32.28 -5.33
C ARG A 327 -1.81 -32.29 -6.79
N ARG A 328 -2.26 -31.30 -7.56
CA ARG A 328 -1.72 -31.00 -8.89
C ARG A 328 -0.73 -29.83 -8.76
N LEU A 329 0.51 -30.08 -9.18
CA LEU A 329 1.62 -29.13 -9.01
C LEU A 329 2.08 -28.48 -10.31
N LYS A 330 1.39 -28.75 -11.43
CA LYS A 330 1.74 -28.22 -12.75
C LYS A 330 0.47 -27.82 -13.48
N GLY A 331 0.51 -26.68 -14.16
CA GLY A 331 -0.64 -26.12 -14.86
C GLY A 331 -0.31 -24.74 -15.40
N THR A 332 -1.29 -23.86 -15.47
CA THR A 332 -1.11 -22.50 -15.97
C THR A 332 -1.59 -21.44 -14.99
N ALA A 333 -0.97 -20.27 -15.05
CA ALA A 333 -1.34 -19.08 -14.30
C ALA A 333 -1.51 -17.90 -15.24
N ARG A 334 -2.70 -17.30 -15.23
CA ARG A 334 -3.05 -16.12 -16.03
C ARG A 334 -3.47 -14.98 -15.13
N LEU A 335 -2.91 -13.81 -15.37
CA LEU A 335 -3.32 -12.58 -14.70
C LEU A 335 -4.35 -11.87 -15.57
N GLY A 336 -5.47 -11.49 -14.99
CA GLY A 336 -6.49 -10.66 -15.63
C GLY A 336 -6.24 -9.17 -15.35
N ASP A 337 -6.79 -8.32 -16.22
CA ASP A 337 -6.64 -6.86 -16.16
C ASP A 337 -7.19 -6.24 -14.86
N SER A 338 -8.08 -6.95 -14.16
CA SER A 338 -8.69 -6.53 -12.89
C SER A 338 -7.90 -6.90 -11.64
N GLY A 339 -6.65 -7.35 -11.76
CA GLY A 339 -5.88 -7.86 -10.61
C GLY A 339 -6.40 -9.22 -10.13
N THR A 340 -6.96 -10.00 -11.05
CA THR A 340 -7.39 -11.38 -10.83
C THR A 340 -6.29 -12.34 -11.25
N LEU A 341 -6.17 -13.46 -10.54
CA LEU A 341 -5.29 -14.56 -10.89
C LEU A 341 -6.14 -15.80 -11.17
N GLU A 342 -6.06 -16.33 -12.38
CA GLU A 342 -6.66 -17.61 -12.75
C GLU A 342 -5.58 -18.68 -12.79
N LEU A 343 -5.84 -19.77 -12.06
CA LEU A 343 -4.97 -20.92 -11.96
C LEU A 343 -5.71 -22.13 -12.53
N GLU A 344 -5.15 -22.77 -13.55
CA GLU A 344 -5.77 -23.91 -14.22
C GLU A 344 -4.85 -25.13 -14.18
N GLY A 345 -5.39 -26.27 -13.76
CA GLY A 345 -4.68 -27.55 -13.67
C GLY A 345 -3.82 -27.73 -12.41
N LEU A 346 -3.86 -26.81 -11.45
CA LEU A 346 -3.03 -26.84 -10.24
C LEU A 346 -3.82 -26.45 -8.97
N LEU A 347 -3.20 -26.66 -7.80
CA LEU A 347 -3.79 -26.56 -6.44
C LEU A 347 -4.69 -27.77 -6.07
N PRO A 348 -5.00 -27.98 -4.78
CA PRO A 348 -5.40 -29.30 -4.29
C PRO A 348 -6.87 -29.57 -4.53
N GLN A 349 -7.16 -30.84 -4.86
CA GLN A 349 -8.49 -31.41 -4.77
C GLN A 349 -8.65 -32.00 -3.36
N GLU A 350 -9.77 -31.77 -2.68
CA GLU A 350 -10.10 -32.57 -1.50
C GLU A 350 -10.39 -34.02 -1.97
N ALA A 351 -9.97 -35.04 -1.22
CA ALA A 351 -10.09 -36.45 -1.64
C ALA A 351 -11.54 -36.89 -1.92
N ASN A 352 -12.52 -36.20 -1.32
CA ASN A 352 -13.96 -36.49 -1.44
C ASN A 352 -14.76 -35.38 -2.13
N ALA A 353 -14.11 -34.35 -2.69
CA ALA A 353 -14.81 -33.29 -3.41
C ALA A 353 -14.86 -33.57 -4.92
N ARG A 354 -15.83 -32.93 -5.58
CA ARG A 354 -15.88 -32.87 -7.04
C ARG A 354 -14.53 -32.38 -7.59
N PRO A 355 -13.98 -32.96 -8.66
CA PRO A 355 -12.72 -32.50 -9.22
C PRO A 355 -12.80 -31.04 -9.66
N ILE A 356 -11.96 -30.20 -9.05
CA ILE A 356 -11.76 -28.80 -9.47
C ILE A 356 -10.59 -28.75 -10.45
N CYS A 357 -10.76 -28.01 -11.54
CA CYS A 357 -9.76 -27.87 -12.58
C CYS A 357 -9.25 -26.43 -12.72
N ALA A 358 -9.98 -25.43 -12.25
CA ALA A 358 -9.48 -24.07 -12.20
C ALA A 358 -9.95 -23.32 -10.95
N HIS A 359 -9.13 -22.37 -10.53
CA HIS A 359 -9.35 -21.52 -9.37
C HIS A 359 -9.15 -20.06 -9.82
N ARG A 360 -9.94 -19.15 -9.26
CA ARG A 360 -9.78 -17.71 -9.47
C ARG A 360 -9.57 -17.03 -8.14
N PHE A 361 -8.61 -16.12 -8.12
CA PHE A 361 -8.21 -15.36 -6.96
C PHE A 361 -8.27 -13.86 -7.26
N THR A 362 -8.39 -13.08 -6.20
CA THR A 362 -8.17 -11.64 -6.19
C THR A 362 -6.99 -11.30 -5.31
N ARG A 363 -6.22 -10.28 -5.69
CA ARG A 363 -5.12 -9.77 -4.87
C ARG A 363 -5.66 -9.22 -3.53
N ARG A 364 -4.94 -9.48 -2.44
CA ARG A 364 -5.29 -9.06 -1.07
C ARG A 364 -4.76 -7.68 -0.73
#